data_AF-A0A485M245-F1
#
_entry.id   AF-A0A485M245-F1
#
_cell.length_a   1.000
_cell.length_b   1.000
_cell.length_c   1.000
_cell.angle_alpha   90.00
_cell.angle_beta   90.00
_cell.angle_gamma   90.00
#
_symmetry.space_group_name_H-M   'P 1'
#
loop_
_entity.id
_entity.type
_entity.pdbx_description
1 polymer ?
#
loop_
_entity_poly.entity_id
_entity_poly.type
_entity_poly.pdbx_seq_one_letter_code
_entity_poly.pdbx_strand_id
1 'polypeptide(L)'
;MAESGREQQTGTDLEERNPLTETPMQHRPDTSHTRHWLTIRMISAGSLAEGIVGAASGAVAIIGLFGIYPEALLAFATIGAGTALLLEGGAVAGMMSVWMHEAGEGRIESAELGGGMVVEFLGGCTGVVLGVLSLLGVRPSILLPAAVIVLGITLLLASGVTARMNTAGIRSLAQNDYVREAGRQSVHAAAGAQLLIGMGALALGIIALDGVSPITLSLAAMLGLGVSDLLNGTAMATRITRIFRKTG
;
A
#
# COMPACT_ATOMS: atom_id res chain seq x y z
N MET A 1 87.85 -8.18 -13.84
CA MET A 1 88.01 -7.16 -14.89
C MET A 1 86.61 -6.64 -15.22
N ALA A 2 86.48 -5.32 -15.25
CA ALA A 2 85.23 -4.56 -15.18
C ALA A 2 84.67 -4.16 -16.56
N GLU A 3 83.61 -3.33 -16.52
CA GLU A 3 82.81 -2.66 -17.57
C GLU A 3 81.48 -3.38 -17.91
N SER A 4 80.28 -2.91 -17.54
CA SER A 4 79.63 -1.58 -17.48
C SER A 4 79.42 -0.93 -18.85
N GLY A 5 78.16 -0.90 -19.29
CA GLY A 5 77.70 -0.12 -20.44
C GLY A 5 76.19 -0.26 -20.65
N ARG A 6 75.42 0.68 -20.07
CA ARG A 6 74.04 1.00 -20.47
C ARG A 6 74.07 2.00 -21.63
N GLU A 7 72.92 2.12 -22.31
CA GLU A 7 72.50 3.07 -23.37
C GLU A 7 72.33 2.40 -24.74
N GLN A 8 71.31 2.61 -25.57
CA GLN A 8 70.04 3.36 -25.52
C GLN A 8 69.15 2.84 -26.68
N GLN A 9 67.84 3.08 -26.57
CA GLN A 9 66.78 2.92 -27.58
C GLN A 9 67.15 3.14 -29.06
N THR A 10 66.49 2.43 -30.00
CA THR A 10 65.61 2.99 -31.08
C THR A 10 65.16 1.89 -32.07
N GLY A 11 63.87 1.88 -32.44
CA GLY A 11 63.30 1.10 -33.57
C GLY A 11 62.16 0.17 -33.14
N THR A 12 60.95 0.64 -32.80
CA THR A 12 59.79 0.80 -33.71
C THR A 12 59.73 -0.21 -34.85
N ASP A 13 58.83 -1.19 -34.72
CA ASP A 13 57.87 -1.61 -35.76
C ASP A 13 56.81 -2.49 -35.06
N LEU A 14 55.75 -1.84 -34.55
CA LEU A 14 54.41 -1.93 -35.17
C LEU A 14 53.86 -3.36 -35.18
N GLU A 15 53.65 -3.88 -33.97
CA GLU A 15 52.69 -4.97 -33.76
C GLU A 15 51.31 -4.41 -34.08
N GLU A 16 50.86 -4.70 -35.30
CA GLU A 16 49.57 -4.36 -35.87
C GLU A 16 48.46 -4.98 -35.01
N ARG A 17 48.12 -4.31 -33.92
CA ARG A 17 46.94 -4.56 -33.12
C ARG A 17 45.73 -4.37 -34.02
N ASN A 18 45.26 -5.45 -34.61
CA ASN A 18 44.01 -5.51 -35.35
C ASN A 18 42.88 -4.98 -34.45
N PRO A 19 42.35 -3.77 -34.70
CA PRO A 19 41.38 -3.13 -33.82
C PRO A 19 39.96 -3.70 -34.00
N LEU A 20 39.78 -4.76 -34.79
CA LEU A 20 38.46 -5.29 -35.17
C LEU A 20 38.00 -6.48 -34.33
N THR A 21 38.69 -6.80 -33.23
CA THR A 21 38.26 -7.83 -32.27
C THR A 21 37.96 -7.26 -30.89
N GLU A 22 37.66 -5.97 -30.79
CA GLU A 22 36.83 -5.50 -29.70
C GLU A 22 35.38 -5.77 -30.13
N THR A 23 34.83 -6.90 -29.68
CA THR A 23 33.37 -7.00 -29.58
C THR A 23 32.94 -5.72 -28.87
N PRO A 24 32.18 -4.81 -29.52
CA PRO A 24 31.79 -3.58 -28.86
C PRO A 24 31.13 -4.01 -27.57
N MET A 25 31.66 -3.53 -26.42
CA MET A 25 30.97 -3.66 -25.16
C MET A 25 29.59 -3.08 -25.41
N GLN A 26 28.64 -3.98 -25.62
CA GLN A 26 27.28 -3.62 -25.95
C GLN A 26 26.81 -2.87 -24.71
N HIS A 27 26.80 -1.55 -24.84
CA HIS A 27 26.32 -0.62 -23.83
C HIS A 27 24.87 -1.02 -23.62
N ARG A 28 24.65 -1.97 -22.70
CA ARG A 28 23.32 -2.32 -22.23
C ARG A 28 22.81 -1.01 -21.66
N PRO A 29 21.81 -0.36 -22.28
CA PRO A 29 21.23 0.81 -21.66
C PRO A 29 20.84 0.37 -20.25
N ASP A 30 21.29 1.13 -19.26
CA ASP A 30 20.99 0.87 -17.87
C ASP A 30 19.50 1.13 -17.64
N THR A 31 18.70 0.11 -17.95
CA THR A 31 17.23 0.13 -17.83
C THR A 31 16.76 0.01 -16.38
N SER A 32 17.69 -0.08 -15.41
CA SER A 32 17.36 -0.17 -13.98
C SER A 32 16.66 1.10 -13.49
N HIS A 33 17.19 2.28 -13.83
CA HIS A 33 16.55 3.56 -13.55
C HIS A 33 15.15 3.61 -14.18
N THR A 34 15.00 3.08 -15.41
CA THR A 34 13.74 3.04 -16.18
C THR A 34 12.60 2.34 -15.52
N ARG A 35 12.90 1.19 -14.95
CA ARG A 35 11.90 0.40 -14.27
C ARG A 35 11.52 1.02 -12.93
N HIS A 36 12.48 1.60 -12.22
CA HIS A 36 12.25 2.18 -10.90
C HIS A 36 11.27 3.38 -10.95
N TRP A 37 11.38 4.27 -11.93
CA TRP A 37 10.45 5.42 -12.03
C TRP A 37 9.03 4.99 -12.42
N LEU A 38 8.88 3.96 -13.26
CA LEU A 38 7.56 3.43 -13.65
C LEU A 38 6.89 2.78 -12.45
N THR A 39 7.64 2.02 -11.65
CA THR A 39 7.13 1.35 -10.44
C THR A 39 6.71 2.35 -9.36
N ILE A 40 7.52 3.37 -9.04
CA ILE A 40 7.12 4.38 -8.05
C ILE A 40 5.87 5.14 -8.50
N ARG A 41 5.76 5.48 -9.80
CA ARG A 41 4.58 6.20 -10.32
C ARG A 41 3.32 5.34 -10.27
N MET A 42 3.43 4.04 -10.54
CA MET A 42 2.30 3.10 -10.43
C MET A 42 1.84 2.94 -8.98
N ILE A 43 2.76 2.83 -8.02
CA ILE A 43 2.43 2.73 -6.59
C ILE A 43 1.74 4.02 -6.09
N SER A 44 2.25 5.19 -6.49
CA SER A 44 1.62 6.49 -6.19
C SER A 44 0.20 6.61 -6.73
N ALA A 45 -0.03 6.15 -7.96
CA ALA A 45 -1.36 6.20 -8.57
C ALA A 45 -2.34 5.24 -7.87
N GLY A 46 -1.87 4.05 -7.48
CA GLY A 46 -2.68 3.06 -6.76
C GLY A 46 -3.20 3.57 -5.42
N SER A 47 -2.33 4.17 -4.60
CA SER A 47 -2.72 4.69 -3.28
C SER A 47 -3.63 5.92 -3.35
N LEU A 48 -3.44 6.80 -4.35
CA LEU A 48 -4.37 7.90 -4.58
C LEU A 48 -5.75 7.35 -5.01
N ALA A 49 -5.77 6.35 -5.89
CA ALA A 49 -7.00 5.71 -6.34
C ALA A 49 -7.74 5.03 -5.18
N GLU A 50 -7.03 4.30 -4.32
CA GLU A 50 -7.56 3.74 -3.07
C GLU A 50 -8.28 4.80 -2.24
N GLY A 51 -7.60 5.90 -1.89
CA GLY A 51 -8.19 6.94 -1.05
C GLY A 51 -9.43 7.59 -1.68
N ILE A 52 -9.44 7.77 -3.01
CA ILE A 52 -10.61 8.31 -3.74
C ILE A 52 -11.76 7.31 -3.72
N VAL A 53 -11.50 6.02 -3.97
CA VAL A 53 -12.52 4.97 -4.00
C VAL A 53 -13.09 4.73 -2.59
N GLY A 54 -12.24 4.73 -1.56
CA GLY A 54 -12.65 4.65 -0.16
C GLY A 54 -13.53 5.85 0.25
N ALA A 55 -13.12 7.06 -0.10
CA ALA A 55 -13.91 8.27 0.14
C ALA A 55 -15.26 8.24 -0.60
N ALA A 56 -15.27 7.80 -1.86
CA ALA A 56 -16.50 7.64 -2.63
C ALA A 56 -17.43 6.61 -1.96
N SER A 57 -16.89 5.53 -1.42
CA SER A 57 -17.65 4.52 -0.68
C SER A 57 -18.29 5.10 0.58
N GLY A 58 -17.55 5.90 1.34
CA GLY A 58 -18.08 6.64 2.48
C GLY A 58 -19.18 7.64 2.09
N ALA A 59 -19.00 8.38 0.98
CA ALA A 59 -20.02 9.30 0.46
C ALA A 59 -21.30 8.56 0.03
N VAL A 60 -21.16 7.41 -0.63
CA VAL A 60 -22.29 6.55 -0.99
C VAL A 60 -23.02 6.04 0.27
N ALA A 61 -22.28 5.68 1.32
CA ALA A 61 -22.87 5.28 2.60
C ALA A 61 -23.67 6.41 3.27
N ILE A 62 -23.19 7.66 3.20
CA ILE A 62 -23.93 8.84 3.67
C ILE A 62 -25.27 8.96 2.92
N ILE A 63 -25.27 8.84 1.60
CA ILE A 63 -26.49 8.92 0.79
C ILE A 63 -27.46 7.79 1.17
N GLY A 64 -26.94 6.58 1.39
CA GLY A 64 -27.73 5.44 1.88
C GLY A 64 -28.37 5.69 3.25
N LEU A 65 -27.66 6.37 4.17
CA LEU A 65 -28.19 6.70 5.50
C LEU A 65 -29.40 7.66 5.43
N PHE A 66 -29.51 8.47 4.38
CA PHE A 66 -30.71 9.29 4.13
C PHE A 66 -31.92 8.50 3.61
N GLY A 67 -31.80 7.18 3.45
CA GLY A 67 -32.90 6.29 3.06
C GLY A 67 -33.12 6.19 1.55
N ILE A 68 -32.21 6.73 0.72
CA ILE A 68 -32.29 6.62 -0.74
C ILE A 68 -31.73 5.24 -1.12
N TYR A 69 -32.59 4.31 -1.54
CA TYR A 69 -32.20 2.94 -1.94
C TYR A 69 -31.08 2.33 -1.05
N PRO A 70 -31.28 2.28 0.27
CA PRO A 70 -30.21 2.11 1.24
C PRO A 70 -29.48 0.77 1.09
N GLU A 71 -30.18 -0.28 0.69
CA GLU A 71 -29.62 -1.60 0.44
C GLU A 71 -28.68 -1.63 -0.79
N ALA A 72 -29.11 -1.01 -1.89
CA ALA A 72 -28.29 -0.94 -3.10
C ALA A 72 -27.05 -0.06 -2.86
N LEU A 73 -27.22 1.09 -2.21
CA LEU A 73 -26.09 1.97 -1.89
C LEU A 73 -25.12 1.32 -0.90
N LEU A 74 -25.60 0.56 0.08
CA LEU A 74 -24.73 -0.22 0.96
C LEU A 74 -23.91 -1.25 0.18
N ALA A 75 -24.53 -1.94 -0.78
CA ALA A 75 -23.81 -2.89 -1.62
C ALA A 75 -22.74 -2.20 -2.49
N PHE A 76 -23.05 -1.04 -3.09
CA PHE A 76 -22.05 -0.25 -3.83
C PHE A 76 -20.92 0.26 -2.93
N ALA A 77 -21.24 0.75 -1.73
CA ALA A 77 -20.23 1.15 -0.74
C ALA A 77 -19.33 -0.03 -0.34
N THR A 78 -19.91 -1.22 -0.17
CA THR A 78 -19.16 -2.44 0.14
C THR A 78 -18.21 -2.86 -0.99
N ILE A 79 -18.67 -2.77 -2.25
CA ILE A 79 -17.83 -3.03 -3.42
C ILE A 79 -16.69 -2.01 -3.52
N GLY A 80 -17.00 -0.73 -3.30
CA GLY A 80 -16.00 0.32 -3.33
C GLY A 80 -14.95 0.15 -2.23
N ALA A 81 -15.36 -0.07 -0.98
CA ALA A 81 -14.44 -0.36 0.13
C ALA A 81 -13.59 -1.60 -0.13
N GLY A 82 -14.20 -2.67 -0.65
CA GLY A 82 -13.45 -3.87 -1.05
C GLY A 82 -12.44 -3.59 -2.17
N THR A 83 -12.80 -2.76 -3.15
CA THR A 83 -11.91 -2.34 -4.24
C THR A 83 -10.77 -1.46 -3.73
N ALA A 84 -11.02 -0.58 -2.76
CA ALA A 84 -9.99 0.23 -2.13
C ALA A 84 -8.93 -0.68 -1.47
N LEU A 85 -9.34 -1.67 -0.68
CA LEU A 85 -8.42 -2.63 -0.07
C LEU A 85 -7.64 -3.47 -1.08
N LEU A 86 -8.25 -3.81 -2.23
CA LEU A 86 -7.53 -4.49 -3.31
C LEU A 86 -6.43 -3.60 -3.93
N LEU A 87 -6.71 -2.30 -4.08
CA LEU A 87 -5.73 -1.33 -4.55
C LEU A 87 -4.62 -1.14 -3.53
N GLU A 88 -4.95 -1.09 -2.24
CA GLU A 88 -4.00 -0.99 -1.13
C GLU A 88 -3.04 -2.19 -1.11
N GLY A 89 -3.57 -3.41 -0.99
CA GLY A 89 -2.76 -4.63 -0.97
C GLY A 89 -1.91 -4.80 -2.24
N GLY A 90 -2.42 -4.36 -3.39
CA GLY A 90 -1.66 -4.33 -4.65
C GLY A 90 -0.51 -3.32 -4.66
N ALA A 91 -0.73 -2.12 -4.13
CA ALA A 91 0.29 -1.08 -4.04
C ALA A 91 1.44 -1.49 -3.10
N VAL A 92 1.11 -2.10 -1.96
CA VAL A 92 2.11 -2.62 -1.01
C VAL A 92 2.89 -3.79 -1.62
N ALA A 93 2.25 -4.67 -2.39
CA ALA A 93 2.94 -5.77 -3.10
C ALA A 93 3.94 -5.25 -4.14
N GLY A 94 3.58 -4.19 -4.87
CA GLY A 94 4.48 -3.49 -5.78
C GLY A 94 5.71 -2.93 -5.05
N MET A 95 5.52 -2.37 -3.85
CA MET A 95 6.61 -1.86 -3.03
C MET A 95 7.55 -2.99 -2.60
N MET A 96 7.02 -4.12 -2.11
CA MET A 96 7.84 -5.26 -1.69
C MET A 96 8.80 -5.74 -2.78
N SER A 97 8.36 -5.73 -4.05
CA SER A 97 9.20 -6.13 -5.18
C SER A 97 10.45 -5.24 -5.38
N VAL A 98 10.36 -3.95 -5.05
CA VAL A 98 11.48 -3.00 -5.11
C VAL A 98 12.44 -3.27 -3.96
N TRP A 99 11.92 -3.40 -2.74
CA TRP A 99 12.72 -3.55 -1.53
C TRP A 99 13.45 -4.90 -1.47
N MET A 100 12.85 -5.98 -1.97
CA MET A 100 13.54 -7.28 -2.07
C MET A 100 14.70 -7.27 -3.07
N HIS A 101 14.74 -6.29 -3.99
CA HIS A 101 15.89 -6.13 -4.89
C HIS A 101 17.06 -5.38 -4.23
N GLU A 102 16.79 -4.64 -3.15
CA GLU A 102 17.78 -3.79 -2.46
C GLU A 102 18.19 -4.33 -1.07
N ALA A 103 17.37 -5.15 -0.41
CA ALA A 103 17.63 -5.66 0.93
C ALA A 103 17.94 -7.18 0.93
N GLY A 104 19.23 -7.52 1.05
CA GLY A 104 19.64 -8.81 1.57
C GLY A 104 19.33 -8.91 3.07
N GLU A 105 18.68 -10.01 3.48
CA GLU A 105 18.60 -10.50 4.87
C GLU A 105 17.69 -9.80 5.90
N GLY A 106 16.44 -9.47 5.53
CA GLY A 106 15.39 -8.99 6.46
C GLY A 106 14.18 -9.92 6.60
N ARG A 107 14.37 -11.19 7.03
CA ARG A 107 13.34 -12.26 6.90
C ARG A 107 12.11 -12.12 7.82
N ILE A 108 12.24 -11.43 8.97
CA ILE A 108 11.14 -11.26 9.94
C ILE A 108 10.23 -10.07 9.55
N GLU A 109 10.81 -8.94 9.15
CA GLU A 109 10.06 -7.76 8.69
C GLU A 109 9.27 -8.08 7.40
N SER A 110 9.88 -8.85 6.48
CA SER A 110 9.24 -9.30 5.24
C SER A 110 7.95 -10.12 5.46
N ALA A 111 7.91 -10.96 6.50
CA ALA A 111 6.78 -11.84 6.76
C ALA A 111 5.57 -11.10 7.36
N GLU A 112 5.81 -10.11 8.23
CA GLU A 112 4.76 -9.29 8.82
C GLU A 112 4.13 -8.32 7.80
N LEU A 113 4.96 -7.78 6.90
CA LEU A 113 4.50 -7.00 5.74
C LEU A 113 3.67 -7.87 4.79
N GLY A 114 4.13 -9.09 4.52
CA GLY A 114 3.40 -10.08 3.74
C GLY A 114 2.01 -10.39 4.31
N GLY A 115 1.91 -10.52 5.63
CA GLY A 115 0.66 -10.82 6.32
C GLY A 115 -0.40 -9.74 6.14
N GLY A 116 -0.03 -8.46 6.27
CA GLY A 116 -0.96 -7.34 6.07
C GLY A 116 -1.54 -7.32 4.65
N MET A 117 -0.68 -7.44 3.64
CA MET A 117 -1.08 -7.45 2.23
C MET A 117 -2.08 -8.57 1.90
N VAL A 118 -1.82 -9.78 2.40
CA VAL A 118 -2.70 -10.92 2.15
C VAL A 118 -4.06 -10.70 2.80
N VAL A 119 -4.09 -10.11 3.99
CA VAL A 119 -5.33 -9.82 4.70
C VAL A 119 -6.15 -8.74 3.97
N GLU A 120 -5.51 -7.65 3.53
CA GLU A 120 -6.16 -6.60 2.72
C GLU A 120 -6.71 -7.16 1.41
N PHE A 121 -5.92 -7.98 0.71
CA PHE A 121 -6.35 -8.57 -0.55
C PHE A 121 -7.54 -9.53 -0.36
N LEU A 122 -7.47 -10.45 0.61
CA LEU A 122 -8.56 -11.39 0.88
C LEU A 122 -9.81 -10.68 1.41
N GLY A 123 -9.64 -9.69 2.28
CA GLY A 123 -10.71 -8.85 2.78
C GLY A 123 -11.39 -8.07 1.66
N GLY A 124 -10.60 -7.48 0.77
CA GLY A 124 -11.06 -6.75 -0.41
C GLY A 124 -11.83 -7.65 -1.38
N CYS A 125 -11.27 -8.81 -1.75
CA CYS A 125 -11.95 -9.81 -2.57
C CYS A 125 -13.29 -10.23 -1.95
N THR A 126 -13.30 -10.52 -0.65
CA THR A 126 -14.49 -10.94 0.06
C THR A 126 -15.55 -9.84 0.09
N GLY A 127 -15.15 -8.60 0.36
CA GLY A 127 -16.05 -7.43 0.32
C GLY A 127 -16.68 -7.23 -1.06
N VAL A 128 -15.88 -7.29 -2.13
CA VAL A 128 -16.38 -7.19 -3.51
C VAL A 128 -17.36 -8.31 -3.83
N VAL A 129 -17.01 -9.57 -3.54
CA VAL A 129 -17.87 -10.72 -3.82
C VAL A 129 -19.20 -10.62 -3.06
N LEU A 130 -19.16 -10.31 -1.76
CA LEU A 130 -20.37 -10.18 -0.94
C LEU A 130 -21.24 -8.99 -1.38
N GLY A 131 -20.63 -7.87 -1.75
CA GLY A 131 -21.36 -6.72 -2.30
C GLY A 131 -22.02 -7.04 -3.64
N VAL A 132 -21.33 -7.73 -4.55
CA VAL A 132 -21.90 -8.18 -5.84
C VAL A 132 -23.04 -9.18 -5.61
N LEU A 133 -22.85 -10.20 -4.77
CA LEU A 133 -23.91 -11.16 -4.44
C LEU A 133 -25.13 -10.48 -3.82
N SER A 134 -24.92 -9.47 -3.00
CA SER A 134 -26.00 -8.66 -2.44
C SER A 134 -26.75 -7.87 -3.52
N LEU A 135 -26.06 -7.28 -4.50
CA LEU A 135 -26.71 -6.60 -5.63
C LEU A 135 -27.55 -7.56 -6.49
N LEU A 136 -27.14 -8.83 -6.56
CA LEU A 136 -27.91 -9.89 -7.21
C LEU A 136 -29.13 -10.35 -6.37
N GLY A 137 -29.36 -9.74 -5.21
CA GLY A 137 -30.50 -10.05 -4.34
C GLY A 137 -30.30 -11.31 -3.47
N VAL A 138 -29.08 -11.82 -3.36
CA VAL A 138 -28.80 -13.00 -2.52
C VAL A 138 -28.78 -12.58 -1.05
N ARG A 139 -29.88 -12.76 -0.32
CA ARG A 139 -30.01 -12.48 1.13
C ARG A 139 -29.18 -11.26 1.62
N PRO A 140 -29.44 -10.07 1.07
CA PRO A 140 -28.66 -8.85 1.32
C PRO A 140 -28.62 -8.46 2.80
N SER A 141 -29.69 -8.77 3.54
CA SER A 141 -29.79 -8.56 4.99
C SER A 141 -28.79 -9.37 5.83
N ILE A 142 -28.14 -10.39 5.25
CA ILE A 142 -27.12 -11.21 5.93
C ILE A 142 -25.75 -10.94 5.30
N LEU A 143 -25.68 -10.87 3.96
CA LEU A 143 -24.40 -10.71 3.26
C LEU A 143 -23.74 -9.35 3.53
N LEU A 144 -24.51 -8.25 3.58
CA LEU A 144 -23.93 -6.92 3.80
C LEU A 144 -23.38 -6.74 5.23
N PRO A 145 -24.09 -7.12 6.30
CA PRO A 145 -23.50 -7.13 7.64
C PRO A 145 -22.28 -8.06 7.75
N ALA A 146 -22.31 -9.24 7.12
CA ALA A 146 -21.16 -10.14 7.07
C ALA A 146 -19.96 -9.50 6.37
N ALA A 147 -20.19 -8.75 5.28
CA ALA A 147 -19.13 -8.02 4.59
C ALA A 147 -18.53 -6.92 5.47
N VAL A 148 -19.36 -6.16 6.20
CA VAL A 148 -18.90 -5.16 7.17
C VAL A 148 -18.02 -5.78 8.25
N ILE A 149 -18.39 -6.96 8.77
CA ILE A 149 -17.57 -7.70 9.73
C ILE A 149 -16.19 -8.04 9.15
N VAL A 150 -16.17 -8.61 7.94
CA VAL A 150 -14.93 -9.00 7.27
C VAL A 150 -14.04 -7.77 7.02
N LEU A 151 -14.62 -6.68 6.52
CA LEU A 151 -13.88 -5.43 6.27
C LEU A 151 -13.37 -4.81 7.58
N GLY A 152 -14.18 -4.84 8.64
CA GLY A 152 -13.75 -4.42 9.98
C GLY A 152 -12.58 -5.24 10.53
N ILE A 153 -12.65 -6.57 10.42
CA ILE A 153 -11.54 -7.48 10.79
C ILE A 153 -10.30 -7.19 9.94
N THR A 154 -10.48 -6.98 8.64
CA THR A 154 -9.40 -6.66 7.71
C THR A 154 -8.68 -5.39 8.17
N LEU A 155 -9.43 -4.34 8.50
CA LEU A 155 -8.89 -3.08 8.98
C LEU A 155 -8.16 -3.23 10.34
N LEU A 156 -8.67 -4.07 11.24
CA LEU A 156 -8.02 -4.36 12.52
C LEU A 156 -6.66 -5.04 12.35
N LEU A 157 -6.62 -6.04 11.46
CA LEU A 157 -5.40 -6.80 11.18
C LEU A 157 -4.38 -5.93 10.43
N ALA A 158 -4.82 -5.12 9.45
CA ALA A 158 -3.99 -4.18 8.72
C ALA A 158 -3.40 -3.08 9.64
N SER A 159 -4.19 -2.53 10.56
CA SER A 159 -3.75 -1.50 11.51
C SER A 159 -2.58 -1.96 12.40
N GLY A 160 -2.56 -3.24 12.78
CA GLY A 160 -1.47 -3.83 13.56
C GLY A 160 -0.13 -3.86 12.83
N VAL A 161 -0.17 -4.00 11.49
CA VAL A 161 1.03 -4.03 10.63
C VAL A 161 1.58 -2.61 10.45
N THR A 162 0.72 -1.64 10.12
CA THR A 162 1.12 -0.23 9.92
C THR A 162 1.69 0.41 11.20
N ALA A 163 1.13 0.08 12.38
CA ALA A 163 1.63 0.56 13.67
C ALA A 163 3.09 0.10 13.92
N ARG A 164 3.44 -1.14 13.54
CA ARG A 164 4.80 -1.67 13.66
C ARG A 164 5.76 -1.07 12.64
N MET A 165 5.34 -0.94 11.37
CA MET A 165 6.16 -0.29 10.33
C MET A 165 6.54 1.14 10.70
N ASN A 166 5.60 1.88 11.28
CA ASN A 166 5.87 3.27 11.62
C ASN A 166 6.89 3.43 12.75
N THR A 167 6.99 2.46 13.66
CA THR A 167 8.07 2.45 14.68
C THR A 167 9.45 2.19 14.08
N ALA A 168 9.54 1.43 12.98
CA ALA A 168 10.79 1.20 12.25
C ALA A 168 11.20 2.42 11.41
N GLY A 169 10.27 3.02 10.65
CA GLY A 169 10.55 4.16 9.75
C GLY A 169 10.92 5.47 10.47
N ILE A 170 10.33 5.77 11.63
CA ILE A 170 10.68 6.97 12.42
C ILE A 170 12.14 6.93 12.93
N ARG A 171 12.75 5.75 13.00
CA ARG A 171 14.15 5.60 13.41
C ARG A 171 15.16 6.05 12.36
N SER A 172 14.77 6.07 11.08
CA SER A 172 15.65 6.38 9.95
C SER A 172 15.64 7.86 9.53
N LEU A 173 14.57 8.62 9.82
CA LEU A 173 14.30 9.90 9.14
C LEU A 173 14.38 11.17 10.01
N ALA A 174 14.46 11.07 11.34
CA ALA A 174 14.38 12.24 12.22
C ALA A 174 15.74 12.58 12.84
N GLN A 175 16.40 13.62 12.29
CA GLN A 175 17.63 14.22 12.84
C GLN A 175 17.34 15.23 13.98
N ASN A 176 16.07 15.51 14.28
CA ASN A 176 15.64 16.54 15.22
C ASN A 176 14.55 15.99 16.19
N ASP A 177 14.82 16.02 17.50
CA ASP A 177 14.02 15.32 18.52
C ASP A 177 12.58 15.85 18.66
N TYR A 178 12.36 17.15 18.42
CA TYR A 178 11.03 17.77 18.50
C TYR A 178 10.08 17.31 17.38
N VAL A 179 10.59 17.21 16.15
CA VAL A 179 9.82 16.68 14.99
C VAL A 179 9.59 15.18 15.14
N ARG A 180 10.51 14.48 15.81
CA ARG A 180 10.41 13.05 16.11
C ARG A 180 9.27 12.76 17.09
N GLU A 181 9.16 13.49 18.19
CA GLU A 181 8.13 13.22 19.21
C GLU A 181 6.73 13.64 18.74
N ALA A 182 6.60 14.79 18.07
CA ALA A 182 5.34 15.23 17.48
C ALA A 182 4.86 14.27 16.36
N GLY A 183 5.78 13.76 15.53
CA GLY A 183 5.47 12.75 14.52
C GLY A 183 5.08 11.40 15.13
N ARG A 184 5.75 10.98 16.21
CA ARG A 184 5.47 9.71 16.90
C ARG A 184 4.09 9.72 17.56
N GLN A 185 3.73 10.80 18.26
CA GLN A 185 2.40 10.96 18.86
C GLN A 185 1.29 10.96 17.80
N SER A 186 1.49 11.65 16.67
CA SER A 186 0.50 11.74 15.60
C SER A 186 0.19 10.38 14.96
N VAL A 187 1.21 9.54 14.74
CA VAL A 187 0.98 8.23 14.11
C VAL A 187 0.41 7.21 15.10
N HIS A 188 0.78 7.26 16.39
CA HIS A 188 0.12 6.43 17.40
C HIS A 188 -1.38 6.75 17.52
N ALA A 189 -1.75 8.03 17.42
CA ALA A 189 -3.15 8.45 17.42
C ALA A 189 -3.91 7.95 16.17
N ALA A 190 -3.31 8.04 14.97
CA ALA A 190 -3.92 7.55 13.74
C ALA A 190 -4.15 6.01 13.77
N ALA A 191 -3.15 5.25 14.22
CA ALA A 191 -3.30 3.79 14.37
C ALA A 191 -4.38 3.42 15.40
N GLY A 192 -4.48 4.18 16.51
CA GLY A 192 -5.55 4.01 17.49
C GLY A 192 -6.94 4.31 16.92
N ALA A 193 -7.07 5.35 16.10
CA ALA A 193 -8.33 5.69 15.43
C ALA A 193 -8.76 4.58 14.46
N GLN A 194 -7.84 4.05 13.66
CA GLN A 194 -8.14 3.00 12.69
C GLN A 194 -8.53 1.68 13.38
N LEU A 195 -7.88 1.35 14.51
CA LEU A 195 -8.31 0.24 15.38
C LEU A 195 -9.73 0.46 15.93
N LEU A 196 -10.05 1.66 16.41
CA LEU A 196 -11.39 1.97 16.92
C LEU A 196 -12.45 1.89 15.81
N ILE A 197 -12.13 2.35 14.60
CA ILE A 197 -13.02 2.24 13.44
C ILE A 197 -13.24 0.78 13.07
N GLY A 198 -12.19 -0.04 13.00
CA GLY A 198 -12.29 -1.47 12.72
C GLY A 198 -13.12 -2.22 13.78
N MET A 199 -12.89 -1.92 15.07
CA MET A 199 -13.69 -2.49 16.17
C MET A 199 -15.15 -2.03 16.12
N GLY A 200 -15.38 -0.76 15.81
CA GLY A 200 -16.73 -0.21 15.64
C GLY A 200 -17.47 -0.88 14.49
N ALA A 201 -16.81 -1.04 13.33
CA ALA A 201 -17.38 -1.74 12.18
C ALA A 201 -17.70 -3.20 12.52
N LEU A 202 -16.79 -3.90 13.19
CA LEU A 202 -17.01 -5.26 13.67
C LEU A 202 -18.23 -5.35 14.59
N ALA A 203 -18.31 -4.49 15.62
CA ALA A 203 -19.42 -4.48 16.56
C ALA A 203 -20.76 -4.15 15.88
N LEU A 204 -20.80 -3.12 15.03
CA LEU A 204 -21.99 -2.73 14.28
C LEU A 204 -22.45 -3.84 13.32
N GLY A 205 -21.51 -4.53 12.66
CA GLY A 205 -21.81 -5.67 11.80
C GLY A 205 -22.40 -6.86 12.56
N ILE A 206 -21.88 -7.17 13.76
CA ILE A 206 -22.43 -8.22 14.62
C ILE A 206 -23.86 -7.88 15.05
N ILE A 207 -24.11 -6.65 15.51
CA ILE A 207 -25.45 -6.20 15.92
C ILE A 207 -26.41 -6.20 14.71
N ALA A 208 -25.92 -5.80 13.53
CA ALA A 208 -26.69 -5.86 12.29
C ALA A 208 -27.08 -7.29 11.89
N LEU A 209 -26.20 -8.28 12.11
CA LEU A 209 -26.51 -9.69 11.86
C LEU A 209 -27.61 -10.25 12.77
N ASP A 210 -27.78 -9.71 13.98
CA ASP A 210 -28.86 -10.07 14.89
C ASP A 210 -30.24 -9.57 14.39
N GLY A 211 -30.27 -8.80 13.30
CA GLY A 211 -31.50 -8.30 12.68
C GLY A 211 -31.91 -6.90 13.14
N VAL A 212 -31.13 -6.26 14.02
CA VAL A 212 -31.39 -4.89 14.48
C VAL A 212 -30.98 -3.90 13.40
N SER A 213 -31.95 -3.37 12.65
CA SER A 213 -31.75 -2.40 11.57
C SER A 213 -30.48 -2.66 10.71
N PRO A 214 -30.39 -3.82 10.04
CA PRO A 214 -29.12 -4.32 9.51
C PRO A 214 -28.46 -3.37 8.51
N ILE A 215 -29.29 -2.73 7.68
CA ILE A 215 -28.84 -1.82 6.64
C ILE A 215 -28.30 -0.51 7.23
N THR A 216 -29.01 0.11 8.18
CA THR A 216 -28.60 1.38 8.77
C THR A 216 -27.31 1.25 9.58
N LEU A 217 -27.17 0.19 10.39
CA LEU A 217 -25.95 -0.05 11.16
C LEU A 217 -24.75 -0.35 10.25
N SER A 218 -24.97 -1.12 9.19
CA SER A 218 -23.94 -1.44 8.20
C SER A 218 -23.48 -0.20 7.41
N LEU A 219 -24.41 0.69 7.04
CA LEU A 219 -24.09 1.97 6.40
C LEU A 219 -23.30 2.89 7.34
N ALA A 220 -23.68 2.96 8.63
CA ALA A 220 -22.92 3.72 9.62
C ALA A 220 -21.49 3.18 9.78
N ALA A 221 -21.31 1.86 9.77
CA ALA A 221 -19.99 1.24 9.77
C ALA A 221 -19.18 1.60 8.50
N MET A 222 -19.81 1.54 7.32
CA MET A 222 -19.17 1.87 6.04
C MET A 222 -18.71 3.32 5.96
N LEU A 223 -19.39 4.25 6.64
CA LEU A 223 -18.93 5.64 6.74
C LEU A 223 -17.57 5.73 7.46
N GLY A 224 -17.42 5.00 8.57
CA GLY A 224 -16.14 4.92 9.29
C GLY A 224 -15.04 4.28 8.44
N LEU A 225 -15.35 3.17 7.76
CA LEU A 225 -14.41 2.50 6.86
C LEU A 225 -13.95 3.44 5.74
N GLY A 226 -14.87 4.12 5.05
CA GLY A 226 -14.52 5.07 3.98
C GLY A 226 -13.66 6.25 4.45
N VAL A 227 -13.85 6.73 5.69
CA VAL A 227 -12.96 7.73 6.31
C VAL A 227 -11.56 7.14 6.54
N SER A 228 -11.47 5.89 6.99
CA SER A 228 -10.17 5.22 7.20
C SER A 228 -9.40 5.07 5.89
N ASP A 229 -10.06 4.58 4.84
CA ASP A 229 -9.45 4.38 3.52
C ASP A 229 -8.96 5.72 2.92
N LEU A 230 -9.74 6.80 3.08
CA LEU A 230 -9.33 8.14 2.66
C LEU A 230 -8.08 8.62 3.42
N LEU A 231 -8.03 8.43 4.74
CA LEU A 231 -6.87 8.79 5.55
C LEU A 231 -5.63 7.96 5.17
N ASN A 232 -5.82 6.69 4.85
CA ASN A 232 -4.73 5.80 4.47
C ASN A 232 -4.14 6.14 3.10
N GLY A 233 -4.99 6.32 2.09
CA GLY A 233 -4.58 6.75 0.75
C GLY A 233 -3.84 8.09 0.74
N THR A 234 -4.29 9.06 1.55
CA THR A 234 -3.60 10.37 1.67
C THR A 234 -2.24 10.27 2.38
N ALA A 235 -2.13 9.42 3.41
CA ALA A 235 -0.88 9.20 4.15
C ALA A 235 0.21 8.57 3.27
N MET A 236 -0.14 7.53 2.50
CA MET A 236 0.76 6.87 1.56
C MET A 236 1.19 7.79 0.41
N ALA A 237 0.24 8.52 -0.21
CA ALA A 237 0.56 9.50 -1.26
C ALA A 237 1.56 10.58 -0.79
N THR A 238 1.44 11.04 0.46
CA THR A 238 2.34 12.04 1.05
C THR A 238 3.76 11.51 1.25
N ARG A 239 3.90 10.25 1.70
CA ARG A 239 5.21 9.60 1.90
C ARG A 239 5.99 9.51 0.58
N ILE A 240 5.31 9.12 -0.49
CA ILE A 240 5.91 8.96 -1.81
C ILE A 240 6.36 10.32 -2.38
N THR A 241 5.52 11.35 -2.25
CA THR A 241 5.85 12.72 -2.70
C THR A 241 7.13 13.27 -2.05
N ARG A 242 7.40 12.91 -0.78
CA ARG A 242 8.64 13.30 -0.10
C ARG A 242 9.89 12.63 -0.67
N ILE A 243 9.80 11.39 -1.13
CA ILE A 243 10.92 10.67 -1.77
C ILE A 243 11.29 11.37 -3.07
N PHE A 244 10.30 11.80 -3.85
CA PHE A 244 10.52 12.55 -5.09
C PHE A 244 11.27 13.88 -4.86
N ARG A 245 10.97 14.62 -3.77
CA ARG A 245 11.66 15.89 -3.47
C ARG A 245 13.10 15.72 -3.00
N LYS A 246 13.51 14.54 -2.51
CA LYS A 246 14.88 14.33 -2.01
C LYS A 246 15.88 13.97 -3.12
N THR A 247 15.39 13.75 -4.36
CA THR A 247 16.19 13.24 -5.49
C THR A 247 16.33 14.27 -6.63
N GLY A 248 15.69 15.43 -6.53
CA GLY A 248 15.86 16.57 -7.45
C GLY A 248 16.56 17.72 -6.74
#